data_AF-A0AA35UMN0-F1
#
_entry.id   AF-A0AA35UMN0-F1
#
_cell.length_a   1.000
_cell.length_b   1.000
_cell.length_c   1.000
_cell.angle_alpha   90.00
_cell.angle_beta   90.00
_cell.angle_gamma   90.00
#
_symmetry.space_group_name_H-M   'P 1'
#
loop_
_entity.id
_entity.type
_entity.pdbx_description
1 polymer ?
#
loop_
_entity_poly.entity_id
_entity_poly.type
_entity_poly.pdbx_seq_one_letter_code
_entity_poly.pdbx_strand_id
1 'polypeptide(L)'
;MGDVIYLNNFSPEQGGQAPAIEVSGPEPDRDVEKCVIIRDHIEEIMDMISAVHRDPETVALAASRYGSMRLYQLQGRARTMAFISRCIETAEIAEDIQGK
;
A
#
# COMPACT_ATOMS: atom_id res chain seq x y z
N MET A 1 -19.94 -17.00 4.28
CA MET A 1 -20.41 -15.92 5.16
C MET A 1 -19.45 -14.76 4.99
N GLY A 2 -19.89 -13.69 4.33
CA GLY A 2 -19.13 -12.44 4.21
C GLY A 2 -19.89 -11.37 4.98
N ASP A 3 -19.24 -10.76 5.96
CA ASP A 3 -19.88 -9.74 6.79
C ASP A 3 -20.08 -8.45 6.00
N VAL A 4 -21.29 -7.89 6.12
CA VAL A 4 -21.72 -6.64 5.50
C VAL A 4 -21.23 -5.49 6.38
N ILE A 5 -20.33 -4.66 5.87
CA ILE A 5 -19.91 -3.42 6.55
C ILE A 5 -20.99 -2.36 6.34
N TYR A 6 -21.60 -1.89 7.43
CA TYR A 6 -22.60 -0.83 7.42
C TYR A 6 -21.97 0.55 7.19
N LEU A 7 -22.37 1.22 6.11
CA LEU A 7 -21.86 2.50 5.60
C LEU A 7 -22.43 3.75 6.32
N ASN A 8 -22.88 3.64 7.56
CA ASN A 8 -23.79 4.64 8.13
C ASN A 8 -23.14 5.94 8.65
N ASN A 9 -21.86 6.19 8.37
CA ASN A 9 -21.17 7.40 8.85
C ASN A 9 -20.56 8.27 7.74
N PHE A 10 -20.94 8.09 6.47
CA PHE A 10 -20.50 8.98 5.40
C PHE A 10 -21.56 10.08 5.16
N SER A 11 -21.39 11.26 5.78
CA SER A 11 -22.14 12.47 5.41
C SER A 11 -21.39 13.22 4.31
N PRO A 12 -21.99 13.45 3.12
CA PRO A 12 -21.35 14.09 2.00
C PRO A 12 -21.71 15.58 1.95
N GLU A 13 -21.35 16.37 2.96
CA GLU A 13 -21.56 17.82 2.91
C GLU A 13 -20.28 18.55 3.28
N GLN A 14 -19.50 18.93 2.26
CA GLN A 14 -18.84 20.25 2.12
C GLN A 14 -17.97 20.26 0.85
N GLY A 15 -18.58 20.74 -0.24
CA GLY A 15 -17.83 21.36 -1.33
C GLY A 15 -17.45 22.78 -0.90
N GLY A 16 -16.15 23.06 -0.80
CA GLY A 16 -15.63 24.38 -0.46
C GLY A 16 -14.12 24.33 -0.34
N GLN A 17 -13.43 25.08 -1.20
CA GLN A 17 -12.00 25.43 -1.21
C GLN A 17 -11.06 24.48 -0.48
N ALA A 18 -10.24 23.74 -1.25
CA ALA A 18 -9.14 22.95 -0.72
C ALA A 18 -8.28 23.82 0.23
N PRO A 19 -8.28 23.57 1.54
CA PRO A 19 -7.26 24.16 2.37
C PRO A 19 -5.95 23.51 1.93
N ALA A 20 -4.91 24.33 1.74
CA ALA A 20 -3.56 23.81 1.68
C ALA A 20 -3.37 22.97 2.94
N ILE A 21 -3.35 21.65 2.78
CA ILE A 21 -2.92 20.76 3.84
C ILE A 21 -1.43 21.08 3.95
N GLU A 22 -1.07 21.96 4.88
CA GLU A 22 0.25 21.91 5.48
C GLU A 22 0.35 20.50 6.05
N VAL A 23 0.96 19.62 5.25
CA VAL A 23 1.55 18.39 5.77
C VAL A 23 2.61 18.90 6.72
N SER A 24 2.24 19.06 7.99
CA SER A 24 3.19 19.07 9.10
C SER A 24 4.09 17.89 8.82
N GLY A 25 5.32 18.18 8.39
CA GLY A 25 6.25 17.17 7.92
C GLY A 25 6.38 16.09 9.00
N PRO A 26 6.37 14.80 8.64
CA PRO A 26 6.72 13.79 9.63
C PRO A 26 8.12 14.12 10.11
N GLU A 27 8.35 14.05 11.42
CA GLU A 27 9.71 14.00 11.95
C GLU A 27 10.43 12.86 11.20
N PRO A 28 11.41 13.18 10.34
CA PRO A 28 11.64 12.40 9.12
C PRO A 28 12.27 11.01 9.36
N ASP A 29 12.71 10.71 10.58
CA ASP A 29 13.38 9.44 10.89
C ASP A 29 12.46 8.38 11.52
N ARG A 30 11.66 8.74 12.53
CA ARG A 30 10.91 7.73 13.31
C ARG A 30 9.76 7.09 12.56
N ASP A 31 9.08 7.85 11.71
CA ASP A 31 7.96 7.32 10.94
C ASP A 31 8.45 6.53 9.73
N VAL A 32 9.62 6.87 9.18
CA VAL A 32 10.28 6.10 8.12
C VAL A 32 10.80 4.78 8.66
N GLU A 33 11.48 4.77 9.81
CA GLU A 33 11.98 3.54 10.44
C GLU A 33 10.84 2.56 10.74
N LYS A 34 9.72 3.04 11.29
CA LYS A 34 8.54 2.20 11.51
C LYS A 34 7.99 1.63 10.21
N CYS A 35 7.91 2.43 9.15
CA CYS A 35 7.46 1.95 7.84
C CYS A 35 8.38 0.86 7.28
N VAL A 36 9.69 1.00 7.43
CA VAL A 36 10.68 0.00 7.01
C VAL A 36 10.49 -1.30 7.79
N ILE A 37 10.42 -1.23 9.12
CA ILE A 37 10.22 -2.42 9.96
C ILE A 37 8.93 -3.17 9.59
N ILE A 38 7.83 -2.44 9.38
CA ILE A 38 6.54 -3.05 9.01
C ILE A 38 6.63 -3.69 7.63
N ARG A 39 7.24 -3.04 6.65
CA ARG A 39 7.42 -3.59 5.31
C ARG A 39 8.23 -4.88 5.36
N ASP A 40 9.40 -4.86 5.99
CA ASP A 40 10.32 -5.99 6.02
C ASP A 40 9.67 -7.21 6.68
N HIS A 41 8.92 -6.99 7.78
CA HIS A 41 8.18 -8.08 8.43
C HIS A 41 7.05 -8.63 7.54
N ILE A 42 6.37 -7.78 6.76
CA ILE A 42 5.36 -8.23 5.80
C ILE A 42 6.02 -9.08 4.70
N GLU A 43 7.19 -8.66 4.19
CA GLU A 43 7.95 -9.40 3.18
C GLU A 43 8.38 -10.79 3.70
N GLU A 44 8.91 -10.87 4.93
CA GLU A 44 9.26 -12.14 5.58
C GLU A 44 8.07 -13.11 5.68
N ILE A 45 6.88 -12.60 6.04
CA ILE A 45 5.67 -13.42 6.11
C ILE A 45 5.28 -13.91 4.71
N MET A 46 5.35 -13.05 3.69
CA MET A 46 5.02 -13.42 2.31
C MET A 46 6.00 -14.47 1.75
N ASP A 47 7.28 -14.35 2.05
CA ASP A 47 8.30 -15.33 1.67
C ASP A 47 8.06 -16.69 2.34
N MET A 48 7.70 -16.67 3.63
CA MET A 48 7.32 -17.89 4.35
C MET A 48 6.11 -18.57 3.70
N ILE A 49 5.04 -17.81 3.42
CA ILE A 49 3.82 -18.36 2.78
C ILE A 49 4.16 -18.91 1.39
N SER A 50 4.96 -18.18 0.61
CA SER A 50 5.43 -18.62 -0.70
C SER A 50 6.20 -19.94 -0.63
N ALA A 51 7.08 -20.09 0.37
CA ALA A 51 7.83 -21.32 0.59
C ALA A 51 6.92 -22.50 0.99
N VAL A 52 5.93 -22.27 1.85
CA VAL A 52 4.96 -23.29 2.29
C VAL A 52 4.11 -23.79 1.12
N HIS A 53 3.58 -22.88 0.32
CA HIS A 53 2.68 -23.22 -0.79
C HIS A 53 3.41 -23.57 -2.10
N ARG A 54 4.72 -23.29 -2.19
CA ARG A 54 5.54 -23.45 -3.40
C ARG A 54 4.95 -22.73 -4.62
N ASP A 55 4.27 -21.62 -4.37
CA ASP A 55 3.59 -20.82 -5.38
C ASP A 55 3.76 -19.32 -5.06
N PRO A 56 4.96 -18.76 -5.33
CA PRO A 56 5.23 -17.36 -5.05
C PRO A 56 4.38 -16.40 -5.90
N GLU A 57 3.98 -16.80 -7.10
CA GLU A 57 3.17 -15.98 -8.00
C GLU A 57 1.76 -15.77 -7.44
N THR A 58 1.09 -16.85 -7.02
CA THR A 58 -0.25 -16.75 -6.41
C THR A 58 -0.21 -15.94 -5.12
N VAL A 59 0.84 -16.09 -4.31
CA VAL A 59 1.01 -15.28 -3.08
C VAL A 59 1.16 -13.80 -3.41
N ALA A 60 2.02 -13.45 -4.38
CA ALA A 60 2.21 -12.07 -4.82
C ALA A 60 0.90 -11.44 -5.35
N LEU A 61 0.13 -12.18 -6.16
CA LEU A 61 -1.16 -11.73 -6.67
C LEU A 61 -2.19 -11.50 -5.55
N ALA A 62 -2.28 -12.44 -4.60
CA ALA A 62 -3.21 -12.33 -3.48
C ALA A 62 -2.86 -11.16 -2.56
N ALA A 63 -1.57 -11.01 -2.22
CA ALA A 63 -1.03 -9.90 -1.45
C ALA A 63 -1.32 -8.56 -2.13
N SER A 64 -1.01 -8.44 -3.42
CA SER A 64 -1.22 -7.23 -4.21
C SER A 64 -2.69 -6.85 -4.29
N ARG A 65 -3.59 -7.83 -4.48
CA ARG A 65 -5.05 -7.60 -4.48
C ARG A 65 -5.49 -7.02 -3.14
N TYR A 66 -5.09 -7.63 -2.03
CA TYR A 66 -5.45 -7.14 -0.69
C TYR A 66 -4.89 -5.73 -0.45
N GLY A 67 -3.59 -5.53 -0.65
CA GLY A 67 -2.91 -4.26 -0.41
C GLY A 67 -3.49 -3.12 -1.23
N SER A 68 -3.71 -3.34 -2.54
CA SER A 68 -4.28 -2.34 -3.44
C SER A 68 -5.71 -1.95 -3.06
N MET A 69 -6.56 -2.95 -2.76
CA MET A 69 -7.93 -2.71 -2.34
C MET A 69 -7.99 -1.99 -0.98
N ARG A 70 -7.16 -2.41 -0.03
CA ARG A 70 -7.12 -1.81 1.30
C ARG A 70 -6.61 -0.38 1.25
N LEU A 71 -5.57 -0.12 0.46
CA LEU A 71 -5.02 1.22 0.28
C LEU A 71 -6.05 2.14 -0.40
N TYR A 72 -6.79 1.65 -1.39
CA TYR A 72 -7.89 2.40 -2.02
C TYR A 72 -8.96 2.82 -1.00
N GLN A 73 -9.35 1.91 -0.11
CA GLN A 73 -10.33 2.20 0.94
C GLN A 73 -9.84 3.26 1.94
N LEU A 74 -8.52 3.29 2.22
CA LEU A 74 -7.94 4.19 3.22
C LEU A 74 -7.55 5.56 2.65
N GLN A 75 -7.08 5.62 1.40
CA GLN A 75 -6.44 6.81 0.83
C GLN A 75 -7.14 7.35 -0.43
N GLY A 76 -8.12 6.60 -0.96
CA GLY A 76 -8.83 6.96 -2.18
C GLY A 76 -8.02 6.74 -3.46
N ARG A 77 -8.70 6.90 -4.60
CA ARG A 77 -8.22 6.50 -5.93
C ARG A 77 -6.85 7.08 -6.30
N ALA A 78 -6.72 8.41 -6.22
CA ALA A 78 -5.56 9.12 -6.75
C ALA A 78 -4.27 8.73 -6.02
N ARG A 79 -4.30 8.68 -4.69
CA ARG A 79 -3.14 8.30 -3.86
C ARG A 79 -2.75 6.84 -4.07
N THR A 80 -3.71 5.93 -4.18
CA THR A 80 -3.44 4.51 -4.44
C THR A 80 -2.78 4.30 -5.80
N MET A 81 -3.27 4.95 -6.86
CA MET A 81 -2.63 4.87 -8.19
C MET A 81 -1.20 5.37 -8.14
N ALA A 82 -0.97 6.56 -7.57
CA ALA A 82 0.37 7.13 -7.46
C ALA A 82 1.33 6.28 -6.61
N PHE A 83 0.82 5.57 -5.60
CA PHE A 83 1.62 4.63 -4.82
C PHE A 83 1.99 3.40 -5.65
N ILE A 84 1.02 2.73 -6.28
CA ILE A 84 1.26 1.51 -7.06
C ILE A 84 2.17 1.79 -8.27
N SER A 85 1.99 2.92 -8.97
CA SER A 85 2.88 3.32 -10.06
C SER A 85 4.33 3.44 -9.59
N ARG A 86 4.57 4.06 -8.43
CA ARG A 86 5.93 4.16 -7.86
C ARG A 86 6.51 2.80 -7.45
N CYS A 87 5.68 1.84 -7.02
CA CYS A 87 6.16 0.47 -6.77
C CYS A 87 6.68 -0.19 -8.05
N ILE A 88 5.98 0.01 -9.18
CA ILE A 88 6.40 -0.53 -10.50
C ILE A 88 7.69 0.16 -10.94
N GLU A 89 7.74 1.50 -10.90
CA GLU A 89 8.95 2.27 -11.25
C GLU A 89 10.16 1.84 -10.40
N THR A 90 9.96 1.56 -9.10
CA THR A 90 11.03 1.09 -8.21
C THR A 90 11.54 -0.30 -8.63
N ALA A 91 10.64 -1.19 -9.07
CA ALA A 91 11.02 -2.51 -9.56
C ALA A 91 11.80 -2.41 -10.88
N GLU A 92 11.34 -1.59 -11.83
CA GLU A 92 12.03 -1.33 -13.10
C GLU A 92 13.45 -0.79 -12.88
N ILE A 93 13.59 0.20 -11.99
CA ILE A 93 14.91 0.74 -11.61
C ILE A 93 15.80 -0.33 -10.99
N ALA A 94 15.24 -1.22 -10.16
CA ALA A 94 16.01 -2.30 -9.55
C ALA A 94 16.48 -3.32 -10.60
N GLU A 95 15.67 -3.62 -11.61
CA GLU A 95 16.04 -4.47 -12.75
C GLU A 95 17.15 -3.83 -13.59
N ASP A 96 17.02 -2.54 -13.93
CA ASP A 96 18.01 -1.75 -14.67
C ASP A 96 19.37 -1.75 -13.96
N ILE A 97 19.39 -1.56 -12.63
CA ILE A 97 20.62 -1.58 -11.81
C ILE A 97 21.26 -2.97 -11.81
N GLN A 98 20.45 -4.04 -11.82
CA GLN A 98 20.94 -5.40 -11.86
C GLN A 98 21.44 -5.83 -13.25
N GLY A 99 21.27 -4.99 -14.28
CA GLY A 99 21.70 -5.27 -15.65
C GLY A 99 20.98 -6.46 -16.29
N LYS A 100 19.71 -6.68 -15.90
CA LYS A 100 18.84 -7.71 -16.46
C LYS A 100 18.03 -7.19 -17.63
#